data_AF-A0A2M8WSM6-F1
#
_entry.id   AF-A0A2M8WSM6-F1
#
_cell.length_a   1.000
_cell.length_b   1.000
_cell.length_c   1.000
_cell.angle_alpha   90.00
_cell.angle_beta   90.00
_cell.angle_gamma   90.00
#
_symmetry.space_group_name_H-M   'P 1'
#
loop_
_entity.id
_entity.type
_entity.pdbx_description
1 polymer ?
#
loop_
_entity_poly.entity_id
_entity_poly.type
_entity_poly.pdbx_seq_one_letter_code
_entity_poly.pdbx_strand_id
1 'polypeptide(L)'
;MIADLDVLRHAMHAQWDRLQTWLEDSEESGVLDVDVPSALPGWSTGELVSHLGRAMDALGVCVAAPDGTHPLTLAEYLGTYPDRGDEITRVTRELDAELVPDRVAGVARLARHALANLDDLGPGDIVVQARRGPIRLHDMVLSRLVELVVHADDLARSLPGAVAVSGPPVDPEALRLVADELLHVVVVRGGYSLLVDDPLLWTRLATGRVPYHVDLLAEALATPSSADAVPDLGRALPLL
;
A
#
# COMPACT_ATOMS: atom_id res chain seq x y z
N MET A 1 -4.96 7.78 -16.53
CA MET A 1 -5.60 6.56 -17.05
C MET A 1 -5.40 5.53 -15.97
N ILE A 2 -6.46 4.85 -15.53
CA ILE A 2 -6.33 3.81 -14.50
C ILE A 2 -5.45 2.69 -15.07
N ALA A 3 -4.49 2.22 -14.29
CA ALA A 3 -3.60 1.14 -14.73
C ALA A 3 -4.41 -0.13 -15.02
N ASP A 4 -4.09 -0.86 -16.10
CA ASP A 4 -4.74 -2.14 -16.32
C ASP A 4 -4.30 -3.18 -15.27
N LEU A 5 -5.09 -4.23 -15.10
CA LEU A 5 -4.83 -5.26 -14.10
C LEU A 5 -3.49 -5.97 -14.34
N ASP A 6 -3.08 -6.19 -15.59
CA ASP A 6 -1.79 -6.83 -15.86
C ASP A 6 -0.64 -5.95 -15.37
N VAL A 7 -0.68 -4.64 -15.61
CA VAL A 7 0.30 -3.68 -15.08
C VAL A 7 0.32 -3.72 -13.55
N LEU A 8 -0.84 -3.72 -12.89
CA LEU A 8 -0.91 -3.80 -11.42
C LEU A 8 -0.37 -5.13 -10.87
N ARG A 9 -0.59 -6.25 -11.56
CA ARG A 9 -0.04 -7.56 -11.19
C ARG A 9 1.48 -7.55 -11.25
N HIS A 10 2.06 -7.04 -12.34
CA HIS A 10 3.51 -6.94 -12.45
C HIS A 10 4.10 -6.02 -11.37
N ALA A 11 3.46 -4.88 -11.10
CA ALA A 11 3.88 -3.97 -10.05
C ALA A 11 3.78 -4.59 -8.65
N MET A 12 2.74 -5.40 -8.39
CA MET A 12 2.58 -6.15 -7.14
C MET A 12 3.74 -7.11 -6.89
N HIS A 13 4.09 -7.92 -7.90
CA HIS A 13 5.23 -8.85 -7.83
C HIS A 13 6.53 -8.08 -7.63
N ALA A 14 6.80 -7.06 -8.44
CA ALA A 14 8.04 -6.26 -8.34
C ALA A 14 8.19 -5.56 -6.98
N GLN A 15 7.12 -4.94 -6.47
CA GLN A 15 7.12 -4.31 -5.15
C GLN A 15 7.36 -5.32 -4.04
N TRP A 16 6.71 -6.49 -4.10
CA TRP A 16 6.92 -7.54 -3.10
C TRP A 16 8.35 -8.08 -3.14
N ASP A 17 8.88 -8.42 -4.31
CA ASP A 17 10.23 -8.97 -4.47
C ASP A 17 11.30 -8.00 -3.93
N ARG A 18 11.14 -6.71 -4.22
CA ARG A 18 12.03 -5.66 -3.70
C ARG A 18 11.96 -5.57 -2.18
N LEU A 19 10.75 -5.56 -1.62
CA LEU A 19 10.55 -5.47 -0.17
C LEU A 19 11.03 -6.73 0.56
N GLN A 20 10.80 -7.91 0.01
CA GLN A 20 11.29 -9.17 0.57
C GLN A 20 12.82 -9.20 0.60
N THR A 21 13.47 -8.88 -0.52
CA THR A 21 14.94 -8.79 -0.59
C THR A 21 15.46 -7.81 0.46
N TRP A 22 14.84 -6.64 0.58
CA TRP A 22 15.23 -5.64 1.57
C TRP A 22 15.09 -6.13 3.02
N LEU A 23 14.01 -6.86 3.33
CA LEU A 23 13.80 -7.44 4.67
C LEU A 23 14.83 -8.53 4.98
N GLU A 24 15.11 -9.42 4.03
CA GLU A 24 16.09 -10.51 4.16
C GLU A 24 17.51 -9.94 4.34
N ASP A 25 17.91 -8.99 3.50
CA ASP A 25 19.21 -8.32 3.63
C ASP A 25 19.36 -7.60 4.98
N SER A 26 18.28 -6.97 5.45
CA SER A 26 18.27 -6.23 6.72
C SER A 26 18.38 -7.16 7.93
N GLU A 27 17.73 -8.32 7.86
CA GLU A 27 17.83 -9.38 8.87
C GLU A 27 19.24 -9.99 8.87
N GLU A 28 19.78 -10.36 7.70
CA GLU A 28 21.14 -10.92 7.57
C GLU A 28 22.21 -9.93 8.04
N SER A 29 22.06 -8.65 7.73
CA SER A 29 22.99 -7.59 8.13
C SER A 29 22.81 -7.15 9.59
N GLY A 30 21.80 -7.65 10.31
CA GLY A 30 21.52 -7.31 11.70
C GLY A 30 21.05 -5.87 11.92
N VAL A 31 20.56 -5.20 10.86
CA VAL A 31 20.04 -3.81 10.91
C VAL A 31 18.52 -3.75 11.01
N LEU A 32 17.84 -4.90 10.92
CA LEU A 32 16.42 -5.04 11.22
C LEU A 32 16.20 -5.12 12.74
N ASP A 33 16.13 -3.98 13.40
CA ASP A 33 15.64 -3.91 14.78
C ASP A 33 14.10 -3.95 14.78
N VAL A 34 13.53 -4.97 15.41
CA VAL A 34 12.07 -5.25 15.41
C VAL A 34 11.33 -4.72 16.64
N ASP A 35 12.08 -4.29 17.67
CA ASP A 35 11.52 -3.84 18.95
C ASP A 35 11.44 -2.31 19.03
N VAL A 36 12.08 -1.59 18.09
CA VAL A 36 11.98 -0.14 18.00
C VAL A 36 10.62 0.33 17.48
N PRO A 37 10.19 1.55 17.85
CA PRO A 37 9.00 2.16 17.28
C PRO A 37 9.09 2.28 15.76
N SER A 38 7.99 1.96 15.08
CA SER A 38 7.82 2.28 13.66
C SER A 38 7.35 3.73 13.46
N ALA A 39 7.30 4.15 12.21
CA ALA A 39 6.71 5.42 11.80
C ALA A 39 5.19 5.49 12.02
N LEU A 40 4.53 4.36 12.31
CA LEU A 40 3.13 4.31 12.72
C LEU A 40 3.03 4.40 14.25
N PRO A 41 2.33 5.41 14.81
CA PRO A 41 2.21 5.57 16.25
C PRO A 41 1.67 4.31 16.95
N GLY A 42 2.40 3.85 17.97
CA GLY A 42 1.98 2.73 18.81
C GLY A 42 2.29 1.34 18.25
N TRP A 43 2.98 1.24 17.11
CA TRP A 43 3.44 -0.02 16.53
C TRP A 43 4.97 -0.10 16.51
N SER A 44 5.54 -1.27 16.81
CA SER A 44 6.94 -1.56 16.54
C SER A 44 7.20 -1.83 15.06
N THR A 45 8.45 -1.76 14.64
CA THR A 45 8.88 -2.22 13.30
C THR A 45 8.56 -3.69 13.08
N GLY A 46 8.66 -4.54 14.09
CA GLY A 46 8.23 -5.95 14.02
C GLY A 46 6.73 -6.11 13.73
N GLU A 47 5.88 -5.36 14.45
CA GLU A 47 4.43 -5.37 14.21
C GLU A 47 4.11 -4.86 12.79
N LEU A 48 4.82 -3.84 12.30
CA LEU A 48 4.68 -3.34 10.92
C LEU A 48 5.13 -4.37 9.87
N VAL A 49 6.21 -5.11 10.10
CA VAL A 49 6.63 -6.22 9.22
C VAL A 49 5.53 -7.30 9.18
N SER A 50 5.01 -7.72 10.32
CA SER A 50 3.91 -8.70 10.39
C SER A 50 2.64 -8.21 9.70
N HIS A 51 2.37 -6.90 9.75
CA HIS A 51 1.25 -6.31 9.04
C HIS A 51 1.34 -6.44 7.51
N LEU A 52 2.53 -6.40 6.92
CA LEU A 52 2.71 -6.68 5.49
C LEU A 52 2.16 -8.08 5.13
N GLY A 53 2.40 -9.06 6.01
CA GLY A 53 1.86 -10.41 5.86
C GLY A 53 0.34 -10.44 5.88
N ARG A 54 -0.28 -9.71 6.81
CA ARG A 54 -1.73 -9.52 6.87
C ARG A 54 -2.29 -8.82 5.62
N ALA A 55 -1.57 -7.82 5.11
CA ALA A 55 -1.95 -7.12 3.89
C ALA A 55 -1.99 -8.08 2.70
N MET A 56 -0.94 -8.89 2.51
CA MET A 56 -0.85 -9.90 1.45
C MET A 56 -1.89 -11.01 1.60
N ASP A 57 -2.08 -11.50 2.82
CA ASP A 57 -3.04 -12.55 3.13
C ASP A 57 -4.50 -12.15 2.80
N ALA A 58 -4.81 -10.85 2.69
CA ALA A 58 -6.12 -10.41 2.22
C ALA A 58 -6.35 -10.73 0.73
N LEU A 59 -5.29 -10.76 -0.08
CA LEU A 59 -5.32 -11.23 -1.46
C LEU A 59 -5.20 -12.76 -1.55
N GLY A 60 -4.43 -13.39 -0.65
CA GLY A 60 -4.29 -14.85 -0.61
C GLY A 60 -5.59 -15.61 -0.36
N VAL A 61 -6.52 -15.03 0.40
CA VAL A 61 -7.82 -15.68 0.67
C VAL A 61 -8.92 -15.33 -0.33
N CYS A 62 -8.62 -14.51 -1.34
CA CYS A 62 -9.62 -14.13 -2.34
C CYS A 62 -10.00 -15.34 -3.19
N VAL A 63 -11.30 -15.52 -3.42
CA VAL A 63 -11.83 -16.55 -4.32
C VAL A 63 -12.75 -15.91 -5.35
N ALA A 64 -12.86 -16.49 -6.55
CA ALA A 64 -13.81 -16.02 -7.55
C ALA A 64 -15.24 -16.02 -6.97
N ALA A 65 -15.93 -14.89 -7.10
CA ALA A 65 -17.32 -14.77 -6.67
C ALA A 65 -18.27 -15.44 -7.69
N PRO A 66 -19.46 -15.88 -7.27
CA PRO A 66 -20.47 -16.39 -8.21
C PRO A 66 -20.85 -15.37 -9.28
N ASP A 67 -21.20 -15.84 -10.47
CA ASP A 67 -21.69 -15.00 -11.56
C ASP A 67 -22.87 -14.12 -11.10
N GLY A 68 -22.86 -12.85 -11.52
CA GLY A 68 -23.88 -11.87 -11.13
C GLY A 68 -23.68 -11.23 -9.75
N THR A 69 -22.60 -11.57 -9.03
CA THR A 69 -22.24 -10.86 -7.80
C THR A 69 -21.91 -9.39 -8.10
N HIS A 70 -22.57 -8.47 -7.40
CA HIS A 70 -22.31 -7.04 -7.52
C HIS A 70 -21.12 -6.65 -6.62
N PRO A 71 -20.01 -6.14 -7.19
CA PRO A 71 -18.86 -5.73 -6.41
C PRO A 71 -19.12 -4.40 -5.70
N LEU A 72 -18.52 -4.24 -4.52
CA LEU A 72 -18.27 -2.93 -3.92
C LEU A 72 -17.31 -2.14 -4.82
N THR A 73 -17.48 -0.82 -4.87
CA THR A 73 -16.45 0.08 -5.40
C THR A 73 -15.22 0.10 -4.49
N LEU A 74 -14.05 0.49 -5.01
CA LEU A 74 -12.86 0.70 -4.19
C LEU A 74 -13.12 1.65 -3.02
N ALA A 75 -13.85 2.75 -3.24
CA ALA A 75 -14.17 3.71 -2.19
C ALA A 75 -15.08 3.12 -1.10
N GLU A 76 -16.06 2.29 -1.45
CA GLU A 76 -16.90 1.57 -0.46
C GLU A 76 -16.08 0.54 0.30
N TYR A 77 -15.19 -0.19 -0.39
CA TYR A 77 -14.31 -1.17 0.24
C TYR A 77 -13.33 -0.52 1.23
N LEU A 78 -12.70 0.59 0.84
CA LEU A 78 -11.80 1.37 1.70
C LEU A 78 -12.54 2.16 2.80
N GLY A 79 -13.78 2.59 2.55
CA GLY A 79 -14.62 3.28 3.53
C GLY A 79 -14.97 2.44 4.77
N THR A 80 -14.67 1.14 4.77
CA THR A 80 -14.82 0.25 5.93
C THR A 80 -13.68 0.33 6.96
N TYR A 81 -12.60 1.09 6.68
CA TYR A 81 -11.42 1.20 7.55
C TYR A 81 -11.55 2.11 8.79
N PRO A 82 -12.20 3.30 8.75
CA PRO A 82 -12.08 4.30 9.83
C PRO A 82 -12.52 3.83 11.22
N ASP A 83 -13.49 2.91 11.29
CA ASP A 83 -14.03 2.39 12.55
C ASP A 83 -13.27 1.14 13.07
N ARG A 84 -12.13 0.76 12.45
CA ARG A 84 -11.47 -0.54 12.69
C ARG A 84 -9.99 -0.46 13.03
N GLY A 85 -9.43 0.72 13.33
CA GLY A 85 -8.01 0.87 13.69
C GLY A 85 -7.59 -0.04 14.87
N ASP A 86 -8.44 -0.15 15.89
CA ASP A 86 -8.22 -1.05 17.03
C ASP A 86 -8.27 -2.52 16.63
N GLU A 87 -9.19 -2.90 15.73
CA GLU A 87 -9.28 -4.27 15.21
C GLU A 87 -8.05 -4.62 14.36
N ILE A 88 -7.60 -3.71 13.49
CA ILE A 88 -6.39 -3.89 12.69
C ILE A 88 -5.18 -4.09 13.61
N THR A 89 -5.04 -3.22 14.63
CA THR A 89 -3.96 -3.35 15.63
C THR A 89 -4.03 -4.68 16.36
N ARG A 90 -5.21 -5.09 16.82
CA ARG A 90 -5.40 -6.37 17.52
C ARG A 90 -5.00 -7.55 16.64
N VAL A 91 -5.50 -7.62 15.41
CA VAL A 91 -5.20 -8.77 14.54
C VAL A 91 -3.76 -8.74 14.01
N THR A 92 -3.16 -7.57 13.82
CA THR A 92 -1.72 -7.46 13.53
C THR A 92 -0.90 -8.07 14.68
N ARG A 93 -1.25 -7.78 15.94
CA ARG A 93 -0.57 -8.35 17.12
C ARG A 93 -0.78 -9.85 17.29
N GLU A 94 -1.97 -10.34 16.99
CA GLU A 94 -2.27 -11.77 16.97
C GLU A 94 -1.39 -12.49 15.93
N LEU A 95 -1.33 -11.96 14.71
CA LEU A 95 -0.45 -12.50 13.67
C LEU A 95 1.04 -12.35 14.04
N ASP A 96 1.46 -11.23 14.61
CA ASP A 96 2.85 -11.03 15.03
C ASP A 96 3.28 -12.09 16.04
N ALA A 97 2.44 -12.38 17.04
CA ALA A 97 2.72 -13.42 18.04
C ALA A 97 2.89 -14.81 17.41
N GLU A 98 2.19 -15.11 16.31
CA GLU A 98 2.37 -16.35 15.55
C GLU A 98 3.67 -16.36 14.74
N LEU A 99 4.10 -15.19 14.24
CA LEU A 99 5.23 -15.04 13.33
C LEU A 99 6.58 -14.79 14.03
N VAL A 100 6.62 -14.33 15.29
CA VAL A 100 7.85 -14.00 16.04
C VAL A 100 9.01 -15.00 15.87
N PRO A 101 8.80 -16.34 15.86
CA PRO A 101 9.90 -17.30 15.70
C PRO A 101 10.69 -17.15 14.38
N ASP A 102 10.04 -16.69 13.31
CA ASP A 102 10.63 -16.60 11.97
C ASP A 102 9.96 -15.50 11.12
N ARG A 103 9.79 -14.31 11.70
CA ARG A 103 8.87 -13.26 11.20
C ARG A 103 9.03 -12.96 9.71
N VAL A 104 10.26 -12.67 9.25
CA VAL A 104 10.53 -12.37 7.84
C VAL A 104 10.14 -13.53 6.93
N ALA A 105 10.56 -14.75 7.27
CA ALA A 105 10.24 -15.95 6.51
C ALA A 105 8.73 -16.27 6.52
N GLY A 106 8.04 -16.00 7.63
CA GLY A 106 6.61 -16.23 7.77
C GLY A 106 5.77 -15.24 6.97
N VAL A 107 6.12 -13.95 6.97
CA VAL A 107 5.53 -12.96 6.06
C VAL A 107 5.76 -13.37 4.60
N ALA A 108 6.97 -13.82 4.25
CA ALA A 108 7.27 -14.28 2.90
C ALA A 108 6.42 -15.50 2.47
N ARG A 109 6.05 -16.40 3.38
CA ARG A 109 5.11 -17.49 3.08
C ARG A 109 3.72 -16.96 2.72
N LEU A 110 3.19 -16.01 3.50
CA LEU A 110 1.89 -15.40 3.24
C LEU A 110 1.87 -14.67 1.90
N ALA A 111 2.93 -13.93 1.60
CA ALA A 111 3.07 -13.23 0.34
C ALA A 111 3.17 -14.17 -0.87
N ARG A 112 3.98 -15.24 -0.78
CA ARG A 112 4.03 -16.27 -1.84
C ARG A 112 2.66 -16.89 -2.10
N HIS A 113 1.89 -17.18 -1.06
CA HIS A 113 0.53 -17.69 -1.23
C HIS A 113 -0.37 -16.67 -1.93
N ALA A 114 -0.29 -15.39 -1.54
CA ALA A 114 -1.07 -14.32 -2.15
C ALA A 114 -0.75 -14.09 -3.63
N LEU A 115 0.53 -14.08 -4.00
CA LEU A 115 0.97 -13.92 -5.38
C LEU A 115 0.58 -15.13 -6.24
N ALA A 116 0.73 -16.35 -5.72
CA ALA A 116 0.26 -17.55 -6.40
C ALA A 116 -1.27 -17.52 -6.61
N ASN A 117 -2.04 -17.11 -5.60
CA ASN A 117 -3.49 -16.98 -5.73
C ASN A 117 -3.87 -15.91 -6.77
N LEU A 118 -3.15 -14.79 -6.80
CA LEU A 118 -3.32 -13.78 -7.84
C LEU A 118 -3.08 -14.38 -9.23
N ASP A 119 -2.01 -15.16 -9.42
CA ASP A 119 -1.70 -15.90 -10.66
C ASP A 119 -2.80 -16.88 -11.06
N ASP A 120 -3.34 -17.65 -10.12
CA ASP A 120 -4.42 -18.60 -10.36
C ASP A 120 -5.76 -17.93 -10.73
N LEU A 121 -6.06 -16.74 -10.16
CA LEU A 121 -7.26 -15.96 -10.51
C LEU A 121 -7.20 -15.41 -11.95
N GLY A 122 -6.03 -15.39 -12.58
CA GLY A 122 -5.82 -15.03 -13.98
C GLY A 122 -5.94 -13.53 -14.30
N PRO A 123 -5.80 -13.16 -15.59
CA PRO A 123 -5.70 -11.77 -16.02
C PRO A 123 -7.07 -11.05 -16.14
N GLY A 124 -8.17 -11.77 -15.94
CA GLY A 124 -9.51 -11.19 -16.03
C GLY A 124 -9.84 -10.35 -14.80
N ASP A 125 -10.41 -9.16 -14.99
CA ASP A 125 -10.93 -8.32 -13.90
C ASP A 125 -12.28 -8.86 -13.37
N ILE A 126 -12.24 -10.09 -12.86
CA ILE A 126 -13.37 -10.80 -12.27
C ILE A 126 -13.74 -10.21 -10.90
N VAL A 127 -14.94 -10.51 -10.43
CA VAL A 127 -15.31 -10.21 -9.05
C VAL A 127 -14.76 -11.32 -8.16
N VAL A 128 -14.06 -10.93 -7.10
CA VAL A 128 -13.56 -11.84 -6.07
C VAL A 128 -14.26 -11.56 -4.75
N GLN A 129 -14.54 -12.62 -4.00
CA GLN A 129 -14.97 -12.50 -2.61
C GLN A 129 -13.74 -12.25 -1.74
N ALA A 130 -13.58 -11.02 -1.27
CA ALA A 130 -12.59 -10.65 -0.28
C ALA A 130 -13.18 -10.66 1.14
N ARG A 131 -12.35 -10.44 2.16
CA ARG A 131 -12.76 -10.46 3.58
C ARG A 131 -13.90 -9.51 3.92
N ARG A 132 -13.98 -8.38 3.22
CA ARG A 132 -14.90 -7.27 3.53
C ARG A 132 -16.07 -7.19 2.56
N GLY A 133 -16.16 -8.13 1.63
CA GLY A 133 -17.19 -8.16 0.60
C GLY A 133 -16.63 -8.49 -0.77
N PRO A 134 -17.53 -8.67 -1.75
CA PRO A 134 -17.13 -8.83 -3.14
C PRO A 134 -16.54 -7.52 -3.69
N ILE A 135 -15.46 -7.63 -4.45
CA ILE A 135 -14.76 -6.49 -5.07
C ILE A 135 -14.18 -6.93 -6.43
N ARG A 136 -13.95 -5.99 -7.34
CA ARG A 136 -13.17 -6.26 -8.57
C ARG A 136 -11.74 -6.66 -8.21
N LEU A 137 -11.17 -7.62 -8.95
CA LEU A 137 -9.79 -8.06 -8.73
C LEU A 137 -8.81 -6.91 -8.92
N HIS A 138 -9.04 -6.04 -9.91
CA HIS A 138 -8.32 -4.78 -10.09
C HIS A 138 -8.25 -3.97 -8.79
N ASP A 139 -9.41 -3.65 -8.20
CA ASP A 139 -9.48 -2.82 -7.00
C ASP A 139 -8.87 -3.52 -5.78
N MET A 140 -8.99 -4.85 -5.69
CA MET A 140 -8.33 -5.64 -4.64
C MET A 140 -6.81 -5.53 -4.74
N VAL A 141 -6.23 -5.76 -5.94
CA VAL A 141 -4.79 -5.66 -6.18
C VAL A 141 -4.29 -4.25 -5.94
N LEU A 142 -4.99 -3.24 -6.46
CA LEU A 142 -4.65 -1.83 -6.22
C LEU A 142 -4.63 -1.51 -4.72
N SER A 143 -5.64 -1.95 -3.97
CA SER A 143 -5.68 -1.73 -2.51
C SER A 143 -4.48 -2.35 -1.80
N ARG A 144 -4.00 -3.52 -2.25
CA ARG A 144 -2.83 -4.17 -1.66
C ARG A 144 -1.54 -3.47 -2.08
N LEU A 145 -1.45 -2.97 -3.30
CA LEU A 145 -0.26 -2.30 -3.81
C LEU A 145 -0.03 -0.99 -3.05
N VAL A 146 -1.11 -0.25 -2.79
CA VAL A 146 -1.09 0.93 -1.91
C VAL A 146 -0.55 0.58 -0.52
N GLU A 147 -1.09 -0.46 0.11
CA GLU A 147 -0.64 -0.91 1.45
C GLU A 147 0.85 -1.27 1.45
N LEU A 148 1.34 -2.03 0.46
CA LEU A 148 2.75 -2.40 0.36
C LEU A 148 3.65 -1.18 0.16
N VAL A 149 3.35 -0.30 -0.79
CA VAL A 149 4.16 0.89 -1.09
C VAL A 149 4.24 1.81 0.14
N VAL A 150 3.10 2.08 0.77
CA VAL A 150 3.02 2.95 1.93
C VAL A 150 3.79 2.36 3.12
N HIS A 151 3.59 1.08 3.42
CA HIS A 151 4.24 0.45 4.56
C HIS A 151 5.72 0.10 4.33
N ALA A 152 6.14 -0.06 3.06
CA ALA A 152 7.56 -0.08 2.72
C ALA A 152 8.22 1.28 3.00
N ASP A 153 7.57 2.41 2.65
CA ASP A 153 8.06 3.74 3.05
C ASP A 153 8.06 3.93 4.58
N ASP A 154 7.02 3.47 5.28
CA ASP A 154 6.96 3.53 6.74
C ASP A 154 8.14 2.79 7.37
N LEU A 155 8.48 1.58 6.87
CA LEU A 155 9.67 0.83 7.31
C LEU A 155 10.97 1.57 6.97
N ALA A 156 11.10 2.12 5.77
CA ALA A 156 12.28 2.88 5.34
C ALA A 156 12.56 4.07 6.27
N ARG A 157 11.51 4.79 6.69
CA ARG A 157 11.59 5.90 7.64
C ARG A 157 11.91 5.44 9.07
N SER A 158 11.49 4.23 9.44
CA SER A 158 11.74 3.65 10.76
C SER A 158 13.16 3.08 10.89
N LEU A 159 13.73 2.59 9.78
CA LEU A 159 14.98 1.84 9.74
C LEU A 159 15.96 2.47 8.73
N PRO A 160 16.47 3.69 8.96
CA PRO A 160 17.40 4.36 8.04
C PRO A 160 18.71 3.58 7.86
N GLY A 161 19.12 2.78 8.85
CA GLY A 161 20.28 1.90 8.75
C GLY A 161 20.11 0.81 7.67
N ALA A 162 18.92 0.21 7.57
CA ALA A 162 18.60 -0.75 6.52
C ALA A 162 18.56 -0.10 5.13
N VAL A 163 18.03 1.12 5.02
CA VAL A 163 18.08 1.90 3.77
C VAL A 163 19.52 2.19 3.32
N ALA A 164 20.44 2.42 4.25
CA ALA A 164 21.85 2.63 3.92
C ALA A 164 22.54 1.36 3.38
N VAL A 165 22.02 0.16 3.70
CA VAL A 165 22.57 -1.13 3.25
C VAL A 165 22.02 -1.52 1.87
N SER A 166 20.70 -1.56 1.71
CA SER A 166 20.05 -2.13 0.50
C SER A 166 19.29 -1.08 -0.33
N GLY A 167 19.37 0.20 0.03
CA GLY A 167 18.56 1.26 -0.58
C GLY A 167 17.11 1.23 -0.09
N PRO A 168 16.22 2.05 -0.69
CA PRO A 168 14.82 2.12 -0.26
C PRO A 168 14.02 0.88 -0.70
N PRO A 169 13.11 0.34 0.12
CA PRO A 169 12.30 -0.85 -0.18
C PRO A 169 11.11 -0.61 -1.12
N VAL A 170 10.90 0.64 -1.56
CA VAL A 170 9.80 1.01 -2.46
C VAL A 170 10.24 0.85 -3.91
N ASP A 171 9.47 0.12 -4.70
CA ASP A 171 9.69 -0.01 -6.14
C ASP A 171 9.23 1.28 -6.85
N PRO A 172 10.07 1.88 -7.73
CA PRO A 172 9.74 3.16 -8.36
C PRO A 172 8.49 3.13 -9.24
N GLU A 173 8.23 2.01 -9.94
CA GLU A 173 7.07 1.90 -10.83
C GLU A 173 5.80 1.66 -10.02
N ALA A 174 5.86 0.80 -9.00
CA ALA A 174 4.76 0.64 -8.04
C ALA A 174 4.38 1.97 -7.37
N LEU A 175 5.38 2.76 -6.95
CA LEU A 175 5.16 4.09 -6.38
C LEU A 175 4.47 5.04 -7.36
N ARG A 176 4.94 5.09 -8.61
CA ARG A 176 4.34 5.94 -9.64
C ARG A 176 2.87 5.57 -9.89
N LEU A 177 2.57 4.27 -10.00
CA LEU A 177 1.20 3.79 -10.18
C LEU A 177 0.30 4.15 -8.99
N VAL A 178 0.77 3.92 -7.76
CA VAL A 178 0.04 4.31 -6.53
C VAL A 178 -0.20 5.82 -6.49
N ALA A 179 0.82 6.62 -6.77
CA ALA A 179 0.72 8.08 -6.81
C ALA A 179 -0.32 8.56 -7.83
N ASP A 180 -0.30 7.99 -9.05
CA ASP A 180 -1.24 8.31 -10.13
C ASP A 180 -2.69 7.94 -9.77
N GLU A 181 -2.90 6.78 -9.12
CA GLU A 181 -4.24 6.35 -8.68
C GLU A 181 -4.78 7.22 -7.54
N LEU A 182 -3.93 7.59 -6.56
CA LEU A 182 -4.32 8.54 -5.51
C LEU A 182 -4.65 9.92 -6.09
N LEU A 183 -3.90 10.37 -7.10
CA LEU A 183 -4.20 11.61 -7.82
C LEU A 183 -5.53 11.50 -8.59
N HIS A 184 -5.79 10.37 -9.22
CA HIS A 184 -7.01 10.12 -9.96
C HIS A 184 -8.25 10.27 -9.06
N VAL A 185 -8.22 9.73 -7.83
CA VAL A 185 -9.30 9.88 -6.85
C VAL A 185 -9.62 11.36 -6.58
N VAL A 186 -8.60 12.19 -6.40
CA VAL A 186 -8.75 13.63 -6.14
C VAL A 186 -9.29 14.36 -7.36
N VAL A 187 -8.74 14.07 -8.54
CA VAL A 187 -9.15 14.69 -9.81
C VAL A 187 -10.59 14.36 -10.14
N VAL A 188 -11.03 13.10 -9.97
CA VAL A 188 -12.42 12.70 -10.24
C VAL A 188 -13.41 13.36 -9.28
N ARG A 189 -13.04 13.49 -7.99
CA ARG A 189 -13.91 14.13 -6.99
C ARG A 189 -13.97 15.65 -7.11
N GLY A 190 -12.85 16.27 -7.47
CA GLY A 190 -12.70 17.73 -7.45
C GLY A 190 -12.78 18.42 -8.81
N GLY A 191 -12.70 17.68 -9.91
CA GLY A 191 -12.71 18.24 -11.27
C GLY A 191 -11.43 19.01 -11.63
N TYR A 192 -10.31 18.66 -11.01
CA TYR A 192 -9.02 19.35 -11.22
C TYR A 192 -8.23 18.76 -12.41
N SER A 193 -7.23 19.51 -12.89
CA SER A 193 -6.21 18.98 -13.80
C SER A 193 -4.85 19.16 -13.13
N LEU A 194 -4.28 18.04 -12.68
CA LEU A 194 -3.06 17.99 -11.88
C LEU A 194 -2.13 16.90 -12.41
N LEU A 195 -0.85 17.04 -12.12
CA LEU A 195 0.24 16.11 -12.43
C LEU A 195 1.02 15.83 -11.14
N VAL A 196 1.59 14.64 -11.03
CA VAL A 196 2.50 14.27 -9.92
C VAL A 196 3.92 14.70 -10.28
N ASP A 197 4.53 15.55 -9.45
CA ASP A 197 5.93 15.97 -9.59
C ASP A 197 6.85 15.16 -8.65
N ASP A 198 6.45 14.98 -7.38
CA ASP A 198 7.11 14.09 -6.42
C ASP A 198 6.13 12.98 -5.97
N PRO A 199 6.23 11.77 -6.55
CA PRO A 199 5.37 10.64 -6.22
C PRO A 199 5.41 10.23 -4.75
N LEU A 200 6.57 10.32 -4.09
CA LEU A 200 6.71 9.89 -2.70
C LEU A 200 6.09 10.92 -1.74
N LEU A 201 6.38 12.21 -1.95
CA LEU A 201 5.78 13.28 -1.16
C LEU A 201 4.27 13.32 -1.36
N TRP A 202 3.80 13.17 -2.62
CA TRP A 202 2.37 13.08 -2.92
C TRP A 202 1.72 11.91 -2.19
N THR A 203 2.29 10.71 -2.30
CA THR A 203 1.76 9.52 -1.61
C THR A 203 1.70 9.73 -0.10
N ARG A 204 2.71 10.34 0.51
CA ARG A 204 2.71 10.64 1.96
C ARG A 204 1.62 11.63 2.37
N LEU A 205 1.41 12.70 1.60
CA LEU A 205 0.31 13.66 1.84
C LEU A 205 -1.05 12.99 1.66
N ALA A 206 -1.22 12.26 0.56
CA ALA A 206 -2.46 11.59 0.21
C ALA A 206 -2.87 10.52 1.24
N THR A 207 -1.92 9.92 1.94
CA THR A 207 -2.15 8.86 2.93
C THR A 207 -1.94 9.32 4.38
N GLY A 208 -1.80 10.63 4.62
CA GLY A 208 -1.70 11.21 5.96
C GLY A 208 -0.40 10.90 6.71
N ARG A 209 0.63 10.40 6.04
CA ARG A 209 1.97 10.16 6.62
C ARG A 209 2.75 11.45 6.84
N VAL A 210 2.35 12.52 6.15
CA VAL A 210 2.81 13.89 6.36
C VAL A 210 1.59 14.78 6.61
N PRO A 211 1.61 15.64 7.66
CA PRO A 211 0.53 16.59 7.89
C PRO A 211 0.30 17.48 6.67
N TYR A 212 -0.97 17.76 6.37
CA TYR A 212 -1.32 18.61 5.23
C TYR A 212 -0.67 19.99 5.34
N HIS A 213 0.01 20.41 4.27
CA HIS A 213 0.58 21.74 4.13
C HIS A 213 0.57 22.16 2.66
N VAL A 214 0.13 23.39 2.38
CA VAL A 214 -0.02 23.88 0.99
C VAL A 214 1.32 23.96 0.24
N ASP A 215 2.40 24.32 0.92
CA ASP A 215 3.73 24.37 0.28
C ASP A 215 4.23 22.99 -0.12
N LEU A 216 4.06 21.98 0.74
CA LEU A 216 4.42 20.59 0.42
C LEU A 216 3.53 20.04 -0.69
N LEU A 217 2.26 20.45 -0.74
CA LEU A 217 1.37 20.09 -1.84
C LEU A 217 1.85 20.68 -3.18
N ALA A 218 2.33 21.92 -3.17
CA ALA A 218 2.87 22.59 -4.36
C ALA A 218 4.26 22.05 -4.77
N GLU A 219 4.98 21.38 -3.88
CA GLU A 219 6.18 20.59 -4.21
C GLU A 219 5.81 19.23 -4.81
N ALA A 220 4.73 18.61 -4.31
CA ALA A 220 4.33 17.26 -4.70
C ALA A 220 3.57 17.19 -6.03
N LEU A 221 2.79 18.22 -6.33
CA LEU A 221 1.90 18.28 -7.49
C LEU A 221 2.14 19.54 -8.31
N ALA A 222 1.82 19.44 -9.61
CA ALA A 222 1.82 20.56 -10.53
C ALA A 222 0.51 20.64 -11.32
N THR A 223 0.29 21.80 -11.94
CA THR A 223 -0.73 22.02 -12.97
C THR A 223 -0.11 21.87 -14.36
N PRO A 224 -0.86 21.44 -15.39
CA PRO A 224 -0.32 21.36 -16.76
C PRO A 224 0.16 22.71 -17.31
N SER A 225 -0.38 23.80 -16.79
CA SER A 225 0.02 25.17 -17.09
C SER A 225 0.74 25.77 -15.89
N SER A 226 1.96 26.27 -16.09
CA SER A 226 2.74 26.95 -15.04
C SER A 226 2.16 28.30 -14.60
N ALA A 227 1.13 28.79 -15.29
CA ALA A 227 0.39 29.99 -14.90
C ALA A 227 -0.69 29.71 -13.83
N ASP A 228 -1.08 28.44 -13.66
CA ASP A 228 -2.09 28.03 -12.69
C ASP A 228 -1.41 27.64 -11.37
N ALA A 229 -2.14 27.81 -10.26
CA ALA A 229 -1.69 27.34 -8.96
C ALA A 229 -2.36 26.00 -8.62
N VAL A 230 -1.64 25.15 -7.90
CA VAL A 230 -2.23 23.93 -7.32
C VAL A 230 -3.37 24.34 -6.37
N PRO A 231 -4.59 23.77 -6.52
CA PRO A 231 -5.71 24.11 -5.68
C PRO A 231 -5.50 23.60 -4.26
N ASP A 232 -6.11 24.26 -3.27
CA ASP A 232 -6.12 23.79 -1.89
C ASP A 232 -6.93 22.49 -1.77
N LEU A 233 -6.25 21.39 -1.40
CA LEU A 233 -6.83 20.07 -1.22
C LEU A 233 -7.09 19.73 0.25
N GLY A 234 -7.00 20.69 1.18
CA GLY A 234 -7.10 20.43 2.63
C GLY A 234 -8.45 19.85 3.08
N ARG A 235 -9.50 19.97 2.26
CA ARG A 235 -10.81 19.33 2.50
C ARG A 235 -10.93 17.92 1.94
N ALA A 236 -10.02 17.54 1.04
CA ALA A 236 -10.00 16.24 0.38
C ALA A 236 -8.95 15.29 0.99
N LEU A 237 -7.95 15.83 1.69
CA LEU A 237 -6.82 15.07 2.24
C LEU A 237 -6.89 14.93 3.77
N PRO A 238 -6.37 13.82 4.33
CA PRO A 238 -5.87 12.63 3.61
C PRO A 238 -7.01 11.82 2.98
N LEU A 239 -6.68 10.98 1.98
CA LEU A 239 -7.60 10.07 1.31
C LEU A 239 -7.84 8.78 2.10
N LEU A 240 -6.87 8.39 2.93
CA LEU A 240 -6.85 7.17 3.75
C LEU A 240 -6.72 7.50 5.24
#